data_AF-A0AAD4SPW2-F1
#
_entry.id   AF-A0AAD4SPW2-F1
#
_cell.length_a   1.000
_cell.length_b   1.000
_cell.length_c   1.000
_cell.angle_alpha   90.00
_cell.angle_beta   90.00
_cell.angle_gamma   90.00
#
_symmetry.space_group_name_H-M   'P 1'
#
loop_
_entity.id
_entity.type
_entity.pdbx_description
1 polymer ?
#
loop_
_entity_poly.entity_id
_entity_poly.type
_entity_poly.pdbx_seq_one_letter_code
_entity_poly.pdbx_strand_id
1 'polypeptide(L)'
;MLTKPLEAYPDAKNQPHVQVALRLREAGYLSGFSAGDTIPYIICCEQGTTSSGSSAGIADRARHPDEMKRSNRTWMIDIDYYLAQQIHPLVSRLCAPIQGTNPAHLANCLGVDPSKFQPKTSEVTISGSSPSLLSAMDTDDRYSGCEPLRFSCPSCSRTFECPSVSSWALMLSSTGIPVESRVQKKSHNFWCRLCCSKCQEEGEVRGRMTCAMIANQVKTQANKFISTYYKGVMTCDDETCSYTTRGLNLRVVGDSTGGIICPNYPQCDGHIVRKYTEVDLHRQLAYFCHILDAVWFIEKLELKVRIPLQKELARIQPMVDLAASNVKKLRNRCAYWWGSD
;
A
#
# COMPACT_ATOMS: atom_id res chain seq x y z
N MET A 1 -27.29 4.57 -18.34
CA MET A 1 -28.16 5.67 -18.80
C MET A 1 -27.26 6.79 -19.31
N LEU A 2 -27.59 7.38 -20.45
CA LEU A 2 -26.88 8.54 -20.99
C LEU A 2 -27.39 9.80 -20.29
N THR A 3 -26.50 10.54 -19.62
CA THR A 3 -26.84 11.81 -18.95
C THR A 3 -26.64 13.03 -19.86
N LYS A 4 -25.93 12.86 -20.97
CA LYS A 4 -25.55 13.88 -21.95
C LYS A 4 -25.65 13.31 -23.37
N PRO A 5 -25.67 14.15 -24.41
CA PRO A 5 -25.44 13.72 -25.80
C PRO A 5 -24.07 13.05 -25.96
N LEU A 6 -23.95 12.12 -26.92
CA LEU A 6 -22.74 11.30 -27.11
C LEU A 6 -21.46 12.13 -27.36
N GLU A 7 -21.58 13.27 -28.03
CA GLU A 7 -20.46 14.17 -28.36
C GLU A 7 -19.95 14.95 -27.14
N ALA A 8 -20.77 15.06 -26.09
CA ALA A 8 -20.47 15.88 -24.92
C ALA A 8 -19.77 15.09 -23.79
N TYR A 9 -19.37 13.84 -24.03
CA TYR A 9 -18.59 13.03 -23.09
C TYR A 9 -17.08 13.20 -23.32
N PRO A 10 -16.34 13.87 -22.40
CA PRO A 10 -14.91 14.06 -22.53
C PRO A 10 -14.10 12.76 -22.37
N ASP A 11 -14.62 11.78 -21.61
CA ASP A 11 -13.96 10.52 -21.28
C ASP A 11 -14.69 9.29 -21.85
N ALA A 12 -15.19 9.38 -23.09
CA ALA A 12 -15.94 8.29 -23.73
C ALA A 12 -15.19 6.94 -23.72
N LYS A 13 -13.85 6.98 -23.83
CA LYS A 13 -12.97 5.79 -23.86
C LYS A 13 -12.91 5.01 -22.53
N ASN A 14 -13.32 5.62 -21.42
CA ASN A 14 -13.33 4.95 -20.11
C ASN A 14 -14.74 4.52 -19.68
N GLN A 15 -15.77 4.81 -20.50
CA GLN A 15 -17.17 4.60 -20.15
C GLN A 15 -17.80 3.51 -21.04
N PRO A 16 -18.04 2.30 -20.50
CA PRO A 16 -18.58 1.16 -21.26
C PRO A 16 -19.85 1.46 -22.05
N HIS A 17 -20.83 2.12 -21.41
CA HIS A 17 -22.13 2.42 -22.02
C HIS A 17 -22.04 3.47 -23.14
N VAL A 18 -21.11 4.43 -23.04
CA VAL A 18 -20.87 5.42 -24.10
C VAL A 18 -20.17 4.77 -25.29
N GLN A 19 -19.18 3.92 -25.03
CA GLN A 19 -18.44 3.21 -26.09
C GLN A 19 -19.33 2.26 -26.90
N VAL A 20 -20.27 1.57 -26.23
CA VAL A 20 -21.28 0.75 -26.91
C VAL A 20 -22.22 1.62 -27.75
N ALA A 21 -22.68 2.75 -27.22
CA ALA A 21 -23.55 3.67 -27.95
C ALA A 21 -22.89 4.23 -29.22
N LEU A 22 -21.62 4.65 -29.12
CA LEU A 22 -20.83 5.11 -30.26
C LEU A 22 -20.71 4.01 -31.34
N ARG A 23 -20.42 2.77 -30.94
CA ARG A 23 -20.32 1.64 -31.86
C ARG A 23 -21.64 1.32 -32.56
N LEU A 24 -22.76 1.36 -31.83
CA LEU A 24 -24.08 1.14 -32.42
C LEU A 24 -24.42 2.25 -33.44
N ARG A 25 -24.07 3.50 -33.15
CA ARG A 25 -24.25 4.59 -34.10
C ARG A 25 -23.42 4.40 -35.37
N GLU A 26 -22.16 3.98 -35.23
CA GLU A 26 -21.28 3.65 -36.37
C GLU A 26 -21.82 2.46 -37.19
N ALA A 27 -22.48 1.50 -36.53
CA ALA A 27 -23.14 0.38 -37.18
C ALA A 27 -24.49 0.73 -37.86
N GLY A 28 -24.88 2.01 -37.86
CA GLY A 28 -26.06 2.51 -38.57
C GLY A 28 -27.35 2.56 -37.76
N TYR A 29 -27.31 2.36 -36.44
CA TYR A 29 -28.46 2.61 -35.58
C TYR A 29 -28.63 4.13 -35.41
N LEU A 30 -29.86 4.64 -35.54
CA LEU A 30 -30.16 6.08 -35.56
C LEU A 30 -30.97 6.58 -34.34
N SER A 31 -31.48 5.68 -33.51
CA SER A 31 -32.34 6.01 -32.36
C SER A 31 -31.81 5.42 -31.05
N GLY A 32 -32.20 6.03 -29.92
CA GLY A 32 -31.85 5.55 -28.58
C GLY A 32 -30.55 6.11 -28.00
N PHE A 33 -30.05 7.25 -28.51
CA PHE A 33 -28.81 7.89 -28.06
C PHE A 33 -29.00 9.27 -27.43
N SER A 34 -30.24 9.62 -27.07
CA SER A 34 -30.55 10.89 -26.44
C SER A 34 -30.23 10.87 -24.94
N ALA A 35 -30.11 12.05 -24.34
CA ALA A 35 -30.01 12.16 -22.89
C ALA A 35 -31.29 11.59 -22.24
N GLY A 36 -31.13 10.68 -21.29
CA GLY A 36 -32.20 9.91 -20.66
C GLY A 36 -32.28 8.45 -21.16
N ASP A 37 -31.72 8.14 -22.33
CA ASP A 37 -31.79 6.78 -22.88
C ASP A 37 -30.86 5.81 -22.15
N THR A 38 -31.27 4.54 -22.04
CA THR A 38 -30.49 3.50 -21.37
C THR A 38 -29.92 2.51 -22.39
N ILE A 39 -28.60 2.47 -22.46
CA ILE A 39 -27.83 1.56 -23.32
C ILE A 39 -27.42 0.33 -22.52
N PRO A 40 -27.95 -0.87 -22.83
CA PRO A 40 -27.51 -2.08 -22.17
C PRO A 40 -26.16 -2.53 -22.75
N TYR A 41 -25.30 -3.06 -21.88
CA TYR A 41 -24.00 -3.57 -22.27
C TYR A 41 -23.60 -4.77 -21.40
N ILE A 42 -22.73 -5.59 -21.96
CA ILE A 42 -22.06 -6.70 -21.29
C ILE A 42 -20.56 -6.65 -21.59
N ILE A 43 -19.74 -7.08 -20.63
CA ILE A 43 -18.29 -7.08 -20.75
C ILE A 43 -17.82 -8.44 -21.30
N CYS A 44 -17.02 -8.39 -22.36
CA CYS A 44 -16.54 -9.57 -23.07
C CYS A 44 -15.01 -9.70 -23.04
N CYS A 45 -14.52 -10.89 -23.37
CA CYS A 45 -13.12 -11.19 -23.70
C CYS A 45 -13.06 -11.91 -25.05
N GLU A 46 -11.90 -11.87 -25.70
CA GLU A 46 -11.66 -12.57 -26.97
C GLU A 46 -11.33 -14.04 -26.70
N GLN A 47 -11.82 -14.95 -27.56
CA GLN A 47 -11.54 -16.39 -27.42
C GLN A 47 -10.03 -16.67 -27.35
N GLY A 48 -9.59 -17.37 -26.30
CA GLY A 48 -8.18 -17.70 -26.07
C GLY A 48 -7.41 -16.70 -25.20
N THR A 49 -8.04 -15.59 -24.79
CA THR A 49 -7.44 -14.62 -23.85
C THR A 49 -8.14 -14.70 -22.48
N THR A 50 -7.37 -14.92 -21.41
CA THR A 50 -7.87 -14.77 -20.04
C THR A 50 -7.96 -13.28 -19.68
N SER A 51 -8.76 -12.94 -18.68
CA SER A 51 -9.06 -11.55 -18.29
C SER A 51 -7.82 -10.76 -17.84
N SER A 52 -6.72 -11.45 -17.50
CA SER A 52 -5.40 -10.86 -17.21
C SER A 52 -4.51 -10.64 -18.45
N GLY A 53 -4.88 -11.19 -19.61
CA GLY A 53 -4.12 -11.10 -20.88
C GLY A 53 -4.71 -10.13 -21.92
N SER A 54 -5.89 -9.57 -21.66
CA SER A 54 -6.51 -8.58 -22.54
C SER A 54 -5.91 -7.19 -22.29
N SER A 55 -5.14 -6.67 -23.25
CA SER A 55 -4.55 -5.32 -23.19
C SER A 55 -5.55 -4.19 -23.46
N ALA A 56 -6.82 -4.52 -23.73
CA ALA A 56 -7.86 -3.55 -24.05
C ALA A 56 -8.57 -3.04 -22.78
N GLY A 57 -8.88 -1.75 -22.75
CA GLY A 57 -9.59 -1.14 -21.63
C GLY A 57 -11.01 -1.71 -21.45
N ILE A 58 -11.56 -1.63 -20.24
CA ILE A 58 -12.88 -2.20 -19.92
C ILE A 58 -14.00 -1.70 -20.85
N ALA A 59 -13.94 -0.44 -21.26
CA ALA A 59 -14.93 0.14 -22.16
C ALA A 59 -14.81 -0.42 -23.59
N ASP A 60 -13.59 -0.69 -24.07
CA ASP A 60 -13.36 -1.29 -25.38
C ASP A 60 -13.85 -2.73 -25.46
N ARG A 61 -13.99 -3.38 -24.31
CA ARG A 61 -14.47 -4.75 -24.14
C ARG A 61 -15.99 -4.85 -23.95
N ALA A 62 -16.68 -3.72 -23.76
CA ALA A 62 -18.12 -3.67 -23.61
C ALA A 62 -18.83 -3.83 -24.96
N ARG A 63 -19.90 -4.64 -25.02
CA ARG A 63 -20.70 -4.93 -26.21
C ARG A 63 -22.19 -4.89 -25.89
N HIS A 64 -23.04 -4.59 -26.87
CA HIS A 64 -24.48 -4.73 -26.70
C HIS A 64 -24.89 -6.22 -26.68
N PRO A 65 -25.86 -6.65 -25.85
CA PRO A 65 -26.31 -8.04 -25.81
C PRO A 65 -26.75 -8.61 -27.17
N ASP A 66 -27.35 -7.78 -28.02
CA ASP A 66 -27.76 -8.21 -29.36
C ASP A 66 -26.60 -8.37 -30.35
N GLU A 67 -25.46 -7.70 -30.14
CA GLU A 67 -24.24 -7.96 -30.91
C GLU A 67 -23.74 -9.37 -30.61
N MET A 68 -23.84 -9.83 -29.35
CA MET A 68 -23.42 -11.17 -28.94
C MET A 68 -24.34 -12.27 -29.47
N LYS A 69 -25.63 -11.99 -29.67
CA LYS A 69 -26.56 -12.94 -30.32
C LYS A 69 -26.31 -13.09 -31.81
N ARG A 70 -25.81 -12.03 -32.48
CA ARG A 70 -25.59 -12.00 -33.93
C ARG A 70 -24.18 -12.41 -34.35
N SER A 71 -23.18 -12.20 -33.49
CA SER A 71 -21.78 -12.44 -33.82
C SER A 71 -21.39 -13.91 -33.63
N ASN A 72 -20.78 -14.48 -34.66
CA ASN A 72 -20.21 -15.82 -34.62
C ASN A 72 -18.94 -15.84 -33.76
N ARG A 73 -19.09 -16.23 -32.49
CA ARG A 73 -18.12 -16.91 -31.61
C ARG A 73 -16.77 -16.24 -31.28
N THR A 74 -16.40 -15.07 -31.82
CA THR A 74 -15.10 -14.43 -31.48
C THR A 74 -15.04 -13.85 -30.06
N TRP A 75 -16.17 -13.38 -29.54
CA TRP A 75 -16.27 -12.76 -28.22
C TRP A 75 -17.06 -13.66 -27.26
N MET A 76 -16.57 -13.79 -26.03
CA MET A 76 -17.23 -14.50 -24.93
C MET A 76 -17.44 -13.58 -23.75
N ILE A 77 -18.41 -13.88 -22.89
CA ILE A 77 -18.65 -13.13 -21.65
C ILE A 77 -17.43 -13.30 -20.73
N ASP A 78 -16.89 -12.20 -20.21
CA ASP A 78 -15.81 -12.27 -19.22
C ASP A 78 -16.37 -12.59 -17.83
N ILE A 79 -16.50 -13.88 -17.53
CA ILE A 79 -17.02 -14.38 -16.25
C ILE A 79 -16.14 -13.89 -15.08
N ASP A 80 -14.81 -13.90 -15.24
CA ASP A 80 -13.88 -13.50 -14.18
C ASP A 80 -14.05 -12.02 -13.82
N TYR A 81 -14.34 -11.15 -14.79
CA TYR A 81 -14.66 -9.75 -14.52
C TYR A 81 -15.89 -9.62 -13.62
N TYR A 82 -16.99 -10.32 -13.93
CA TYR A 82 -18.21 -10.23 -13.13
C TYR A 82 -18.02 -10.83 -11.73
N LEU A 83 -17.30 -11.96 -11.63
CA LEU A 83 -16.95 -12.54 -10.34
C LEU A 83 -16.10 -11.59 -9.50
N ALA A 84 -15.08 -10.96 -10.08
CA ALA A 84 -14.14 -10.09 -9.38
C ALA A 84 -14.70 -8.70 -9.05
N GLN A 85 -15.44 -8.07 -9.96
CA GLN A 85 -15.82 -6.65 -9.88
C GLN A 85 -17.26 -6.43 -9.43
N GLN A 86 -18.13 -7.44 -9.54
CA GLN A 86 -19.54 -7.29 -9.17
C GLN A 86 -19.94 -8.25 -8.04
N ILE A 87 -19.62 -9.54 -8.17
CA ILE A 87 -20.07 -10.55 -7.20
C ILE A 87 -19.21 -10.51 -5.93
N HIS A 88 -17.88 -10.50 -6.07
CA HIS A 88 -16.96 -10.53 -4.93
C HIS A 88 -17.16 -9.34 -3.97
N PRO A 89 -17.24 -8.07 -4.42
CA PRO A 89 -17.50 -6.94 -3.53
C PRO A 89 -18.80 -7.08 -2.73
N LEU A 90 -19.86 -7.58 -3.37
CA LEU A 90 -21.16 -7.80 -2.72
C LEU A 90 -21.09 -8.89 -1.66
N VAL A 91 -20.48 -10.03 -1.98
CA VAL A 91 -20.31 -11.16 -1.05
C VAL A 91 -19.37 -10.76 0.11
N SER A 92 -18.28 -10.07 -0.20
CA SER A 92 -17.33 -9.54 0.79
C SER A 92 -18.03 -8.65 1.81
N ARG A 93 -18.88 -7.71 1.34
CA ARG A 93 -19.66 -6.83 2.21
C ARG A 93 -20.66 -7.58 3.09
N LEU A 94 -21.37 -8.55 2.54
CA LEU A 94 -22.35 -9.36 3.30
C LEU A 94 -21.67 -10.23 4.36
N CYS A 95 -20.48 -10.75 4.05
CA CYS A 95 -19.74 -11.63 4.93
C CYS A 95 -18.80 -10.90 5.90
N ALA A 96 -18.52 -9.60 5.70
CA ALA A 96 -17.62 -8.81 6.55
C ALA A 96 -17.88 -8.92 8.07
N PRO A 97 -19.13 -9.02 8.57
CA PRO A 97 -19.39 -9.18 10.01
C PRO A 97 -19.11 -10.60 10.54
N ILE A 98 -18.94 -11.60 9.65
CA ILE A 98 -18.81 -13.01 10.02
C ILE A 98 -17.34 -13.31 10.37
N GLN A 99 -17.08 -13.59 11.64
CA GLN A 99 -15.75 -13.97 12.12
C GLN A 99 -15.21 -15.21 11.39
N GLY A 100 -13.94 -15.18 11.02
CA GLY A 100 -13.29 -16.26 10.27
C GLY A 100 -13.42 -16.15 8.74
N THR A 101 -14.08 -15.12 8.22
CA THR A 101 -14.08 -14.81 6.78
C THR A 101 -13.06 -13.73 6.45
N ASN A 102 -12.43 -13.85 5.28
CA ASN A 102 -11.48 -12.87 4.73
C ASN A 102 -11.79 -12.68 3.25
N PRO A 103 -11.76 -11.45 2.70
CA PRO A 103 -11.90 -11.20 1.26
C PRO A 103 -11.07 -12.13 0.36
N ALA A 104 -9.84 -12.47 0.74
CA ALA A 104 -9.00 -13.40 -0.02
C ALA A 104 -9.54 -14.85 0.03
N HIS A 105 -10.09 -15.28 1.16
CA HIS A 105 -10.74 -16.59 1.30
C HIS A 105 -12.03 -16.66 0.47
N LEU A 106 -12.81 -15.58 0.47
CA LEU A 106 -14.02 -15.46 -0.35
C LEU A 106 -13.70 -15.43 -1.85
N ALA A 107 -12.61 -14.77 -2.26
CA ALA A 107 -12.12 -14.80 -3.64
C ALA A 107 -11.76 -16.22 -4.09
N ASN A 108 -11.06 -16.97 -3.23
CA ASN A 108 -10.74 -18.37 -3.50
C ASN A 108 -12.00 -19.24 -3.65
N CYS A 109 -13.02 -19.03 -2.81
CA CYS A 109 -14.30 -19.73 -2.93
C CYS A 109 -15.04 -19.39 -4.24
N LEU A 110 -14.90 -18.17 -4.75
CA LEU A 110 -15.48 -17.72 -6.01
C LEU A 110 -14.66 -18.14 -7.24
N GLY A 111 -13.49 -18.77 -7.05
CA GLY A 111 -12.58 -19.15 -8.14
C GLY A 111 -11.81 -17.98 -8.76
N VAL A 112 -11.75 -16.83 -8.07
CA VAL A 112 -10.98 -15.65 -8.50
C VAL A 112 -9.62 -15.65 -7.78
N ASP A 113 -8.57 -15.20 -8.46
CA ASP A 113 -7.21 -15.13 -7.90
C ASP A 113 -7.20 -14.37 -6.55
N PRO A 114 -6.93 -15.06 -5.42
CA PRO A 114 -6.97 -14.45 -4.10
C PRO A 114 -5.89 -13.38 -3.92
N SER A 115 -4.80 -13.45 -4.69
CA SER A 115 -3.68 -12.50 -4.63
C SER A 115 -4.10 -11.07 -4.97
N LYS A 116 -5.14 -10.91 -5.80
CA LYS A 116 -5.72 -9.61 -6.16
C LYS A 116 -6.51 -8.96 -5.02
N PHE A 117 -6.92 -9.77 -4.03
CA PHE A 117 -7.77 -9.36 -2.91
C PHE A 117 -7.05 -9.51 -1.56
N GLN A 118 -5.75 -9.84 -1.57
CA GLN A 118 -4.94 -9.85 -0.36
C GLN A 118 -4.64 -8.41 0.10
N PRO A 119 -4.73 -8.12 1.42
CA PRO A 119 -4.01 -6.99 2.00
C PRO A 119 -2.52 -7.22 1.74
N LYS A 120 -1.84 -6.26 1.09
CA LYS A 120 -0.42 -6.37 0.70
C LYS A 120 0.45 -6.74 1.90
N THR A 121 0.81 -8.01 2.01
CA THR A 121 1.74 -8.52 3.02
C THR A 121 2.73 -9.41 2.29
N SER A 122 4.00 -9.03 2.30
CA SER A 122 5.08 -9.78 1.64
C SER A 122 5.93 -10.44 2.71
N GLU A 123 5.73 -11.72 2.96
CA GLU A 123 6.61 -12.51 3.84
C GLU A 123 7.88 -12.94 3.10
N VAL A 124 9.03 -12.71 3.72
CA VAL A 124 10.31 -13.32 3.34
C VAL A 124 10.75 -14.22 4.49
N THR A 125 10.72 -15.54 4.26
CA THR A 125 11.13 -16.55 5.23
C THR A 125 12.66 -16.64 5.30
N ILE A 126 13.25 -16.47 6.49
CA ILE A 126 14.66 -16.82 6.75
C ILE A 126 14.69 -17.76 7.98
N SER A 127 15.01 -19.03 7.75
CA SER A 127 15.15 -20.07 8.77
C SER A 127 16.55 -20.06 9.42
N GLY A 128 16.64 -20.05 10.75
CA GLY A 128 17.87 -20.43 11.46
C GLY A 128 18.25 -19.72 12.76
N SER A 129 17.36 -18.97 13.42
CA SER A 129 17.69 -18.24 14.66
C SER A 129 16.94 -18.78 15.89
N SER A 130 17.50 -18.58 17.09
CA SER A 130 16.92 -19.03 18.37
C SER A 130 15.54 -18.40 18.66
N PRO A 131 14.64 -19.08 19.38
CA PRO A 131 13.26 -18.63 19.62
C PRO A 131 13.18 -17.26 20.33
N SER A 132 14.14 -16.93 21.21
CA SER A 132 14.23 -15.60 21.84
C SER A 132 14.52 -14.50 20.82
N LEU A 133 15.38 -14.78 19.82
CA LEU A 133 15.74 -13.84 18.75
C LEU A 133 14.64 -13.74 17.69
N LEU A 134 13.91 -14.83 17.44
CA LEU A 134 12.73 -14.82 16.56
C LEU A 134 11.60 -13.93 17.12
N SER A 135 11.34 -13.91 18.43
CA SER A 135 10.34 -12.98 19.03
C SER A 135 10.76 -11.49 18.99
N ALA A 136 12.03 -11.21 18.73
CA ALA A 136 12.55 -9.86 18.50
C ALA A 136 12.67 -9.52 17.01
N MET A 137 12.57 -10.53 16.14
CA MET A 137 12.59 -10.45 14.68
C MET A 137 11.22 -10.60 14.04
N ASP A 138 10.20 -11.01 14.80
CA ASP A 138 8.83 -11.01 14.32
C ASP A 138 8.61 -9.64 13.72
N THR A 139 8.33 -9.61 12.42
CA THR A 139 8.04 -8.39 11.68
C THR A 139 6.83 -7.83 12.38
N ASP A 140 7.05 -6.98 13.38
CA ASP A 140 6.06 -6.57 14.38
C ASP A 140 4.79 -6.28 13.60
N ASP A 141 3.79 -7.19 13.62
CA ASP A 141 2.62 -7.12 12.74
C ASP A 141 1.94 -5.73 12.85
N ARG A 142 2.17 -5.10 14.00
CA ARG A 142 1.96 -3.69 14.32
C ARG A 142 2.39 -2.70 13.23
N TYR A 143 3.49 -2.94 12.52
CA TYR A 143 4.03 -2.08 11.46
C TYR A 143 3.78 -2.66 10.05
N SER A 144 2.93 -3.69 9.94
CA SER A 144 2.46 -4.16 8.64
C SER A 144 1.80 -3.00 7.87
N GLY A 145 2.18 -2.88 6.59
CA GLY A 145 1.77 -1.80 5.70
C GLY A 145 2.59 -0.51 5.81
N CYS A 146 3.56 -0.39 6.72
CA CYS A 146 4.46 0.76 6.77
C CYS A 146 5.48 0.77 5.62
N GLU A 147 5.77 1.94 5.07
CA GLU A 147 6.84 2.12 4.09
C GLU A 147 8.22 2.07 4.77
N PRO A 148 9.20 1.34 4.21
CA PRO A 148 10.54 1.24 4.78
C PRO A 148 11.26 2.59 4.76
N LEU A 149 12.07 2.85 5.80
CA LEU A 149 12.95 4.02 5.83
C LEU A 149 14.07 3.84 4.80
N ARG A 150 14.25 4.80 3.90
CA ARG A 150 15.30 4.72 2.85
C ARG A 150 16.33 5.84 3.01
N PHE A 151 17.60 5.54 2.76
CA PHE A 151 18.65 6.55 2.71
C PHE A 151 19.19 6.71 1.29
N SER A 152 19.55 7.93 0.95
CA SER A 152 20.29 8.27 -0.27
C SER A 152 21.73 8.58 0.07
N CYS A 153 22.65 7.91 -0.63
CA CYS A 153 24.08 8.17 -0.48
C CYS A 153 24.45 9.54 -1.05
N PRO A 154 25.19 10.39 -0.31
CA PRO A 154 25.58 11.71 -0.78
C PRO A 154 26.61 11.70 -1.92
N SER A 155 27.31 10.59 -2.13
CA SER A 155 28.36 10.50 -3.15
C SER A 155 27.91 9.84 -4.45
N CYS A 156 27.07 8.79 -4.37
CA CYS A 156 26.62 8.05 -5.56
C CYS A 156 25.12 8.18 -5.84
N SER A 157 24.38 8.94 -5.01
CA SER A 157 22.93 9.17 -5.12
C SER A 157 22.07 7.90 -5.10
N ARG A 158 22.66 6.74 -4.79
CA ARG A 158 21.93 5.48 -4.70
C ARG A 158 21.06 5.49 -3.45
N THR A 159 19.80 5.12 -3.65
CA THR A 159 18.85 4.91 -2.54
C THR A 159 18.91 3.47 -2.09
N PHE A 160 18.94 3.23 -0.79
CA PHE A 160 18.92 1.91 -0.17
C PHE A 160 18.03 1.91 1.08
N GLU A 161 17.56 0.74 1.48
CA GLU A 161 16.76 0.59 2.69
C GLU A 161 17.64 0.67 3.94
N CYS A 162 17.19 1.41 4.93
CA CYS A 162 17.84 1.49 6.23
C CYS A 162 17.63 0.17 6.98
N PRO A 163 18.69 -0.61 7.25
CA PRO A 163 18.55 -1.77 8.12
C PRO A 163 18.16 -1.29 9.53
N SER A 164 17.27 -2.00 10.22
CA SER A 164 16.99 -1.66 11.62
C SER A 164 18.24 -1.84 12.49
N VAL A 165 18.36 -1.03 13.54
CA VAL A 165 19.44 -1.18 14.51
C VAL A 165 19.38 -2.57 15.17
N SER A 166 18.17 -3.12 15.34
CA SER A 166 17.94 -4.49 15.80
C SER A 166 18.52 -5.56 14.86
N SER A 167 18.26 -5.46 13.56
CA SER A 167 18.77 -6.40 12.55
C SER A 167 20.30 -6.38 12.49
N TRP A 168 20.91 -5.19 12.57
CA TRP A 168 22.35 -5.06 12.66
C TRP A 168 22.92 -5.70 13.94
N ALA A 169 22.28 -5.47 15.07
CA ALA A 169 22.73 -6.01 16.34
C ALA A 169 22.66 -7.55 16.41
N LEU A 170 21.66 -8.16 15.79
CA LEU A 170 21.52 -9.62 15.69
C LEU A 170 22.59 -10.24 14.78
N MET A 171 22.93 -9.56 13.67
CA MET A 171 24.04 -9.95 12.81
C MET A 171 25.37 -10.01 13.55
N LEU A 172 25.60 -9.12 14.53
CA LEU A 172 26.78 -9.15 15.39
C LEU A 172 26.76 -10.28 16.42
N SER A 173 25.56 -10.69 16.85
CA SER A 173 25.33 -11.68 17.91
C SER A 173 25.34 -13.12 17.42
N SER A 174 25.22 -13.34 16.10
CA SER A 174 25.20 -14.67 15.48
C SER A 174 26.57 -15.36 15.58
N THR A 175 26.76 -16.16 16.62
CA THR A 175 28.02 -16.85 16.95
C THR A 175 28.39 -18.01 16.02
N GLY A 176 27.47 -18.44 15.13
CA GLY A 176 27.61 -19.65 14.30
C GLY A 176 28.15 -19.49 12.87
N ILE A 177 28.53 -18.27 12.41
CA ILE A 177 28.99 -18.06 11.02
C ILE A 177 30.53 -18.26 10.94
N PRO A 178 31.09 -18.97 9.93
CA PRO A 178 32.54 -19.11 9.75
C PRO A 178 33.27 -17.75 9.81
N VAL A 179 34.46 -17.72 10.42
CA VAL A 179 35.23 -16.50 10.73
C VAL A 179 35.47 -15.63 9.50
N GLU A 180 35.64 -16.23 8.32
CA GLU A 180 35.84 -15.53 7.04
C GLU A 180 34.58 -14.78 6.57
N SER A 181 33.39 -15.36 6.75
CA SER A 181 32.11 -14.71 6.45
C SER A 181 31.71 -13.61 7.46
N ARG A 182 32.28 -13.61 8.67
CA ARG A 182 32.05 -12.56 9.67
C ARG A 182 32.72 -11.22 9.31
N VAL A 183 33.88 -11.25 8.66
CA VAL A 183 34.64 -10.04 8.31
C VAL A 183 34.01 -9.31 7.11
N GLN A 184 33.51 -10.05 6.11
CA GLN A 184 32.76 -9.48 4.99
C GLN A 184 31.40 -8.92 5.41
N LYS A 185 30.61 -9.63 6.23
CA LYS A 185 29.29 -9.14 6.69
C LYS A 185 29.36 -7.95 7.66
N LYS A 186 30.39 -7.87 8.51
CA LYS A 186 30.66 -6.67 9.33
C LYS A 186 30.96 -5.44 8.48
N SER A 187 31.57 -5.66 7.31
CA SER A 187 31.90 -4.60 6.37
C SER A 187 30.61 -4.07 5.73
N HIS A 188 29.80 -4.87 5.07
CA HIS A 188 28.68 -4.36 4.25
C HIS A 188 27.47 -3.77 5.02
N ASN A 189 27.46 -3.76 6.37
CA ASN A 189 26.35 -3.16 7.12
C ASN A 189 26.50 -1.62 7.21
N PHE A 190 25.43 -0.92 6.81
CA PHE A 190 25.35 0.54 6.85
C PHE A 190 25.77 1.12 8.21
N TRP A 191 25.31 0.58 9.34
CA TRP A 191 25.57 1.16 10.66
C TRP A 191 27.05 1.09 11.08
N CYS A 192 27.82 0.14 10.55
CA CYS A 192 29.24 0.00 10.88
C CYS A 192 30.12 1.12 10.29
N ARG A 193 29.78 1.63 9.10
CA ARG A 193 30.57 2.64 8.37
C ARG A 193 29.81 3.91 8.03
N LEU A 194 28.49 3.92 8.23
CA LEU A 194 27.55 4.98 7.86
C LEU A 194 27.68 5.35 6.39
N CYS A 195 27.96 4.36 5.55
CA CYS A 195 28.20 4.52 4.12
C CYS A 195 27.41 3.45 3.36
N CYS A 196 27.05 3.75 2.11
CA CYS A 196 26.40 2.77 1.25
C CYS A 196 27.38 1.68 0.82
N SER A 197 26.86 0.50 0.49
CA SER A 197 27.68 -0.67 0.11
C SER A 197 28.59 -0.44 -1.10
N LYS A 198 28.20 0.41 -2.05
CA LYS A 198 29.04 0.73 -3.23
C LYS A 198 30.23 1.62 -2.89
N CYS A 199 29.97 2.76 -2.24
CA CYS A 199 31.05 3.70 -1.89
C CYS A 199 31.96 3.15 -0.80
N GLN A 200 31.55 2.09 -0.11
CA GLN A 200 32.39 1.37 0.82
C GLN A 200 33.57 0.65 0.16
N GLU A 201 33.40 0.17 -1.08
CA GLU A 201 34.43 -0.56 -1.83
C GLU A 201 35.46 0.39 -2.46
N GLU A 202 35.10 1.66 -2.66
CA GLU A 202 35.90 2.68 -3.35
C GLU A 202 36.79 3.54 -2.41
N GLY A 203 36.82 3.25 -1.10
CA GLY A 203 37.70 3.90 -0.11
C GLY A 203 36.97 4.61 1.06
N GLU A 204 37.65 4.78 2.20
CA GLU A 204 37.03 5.04 3.53
C GLU A 204 36.28 6.38 3.73
N VAL A 205 36.39 7.35 2.81
CA VAL A 205 35.92 8.73 3.05
C VAL A 205 34.77 9.16 2.12
N ARG A 206 34.59 8.54 0.95
CA ARG A 206 33.48 8.89 0.05
C ARG A 206 32.18 8.24 0.54
N GLY A 207 31.13 9.03 0.64
CA GLY A 207 29.77 8.54 0.93
C GLY A 207 29.42 8.36 2.41
N ARG A 208 30.31 8.71 3.36
CA ARG A 208 30.00 8.66 4.79
C ARG A 208 28.92 9.69 5.14
N MET A 209 27.86 9.24 5.79
CA MET A 209 26.76 10.07 6.27
C MET A 209 27.05 10.57 7.68
N THR A 210 26.86 11.87 7.89
CA THR A 210 26.90 12.47 9.23
C THR A 210 25.57 12.29 9.95
N CYS A 211 25.55 12.50 11.26
CA CYS A 211 24.32 12.47 12.06
C CYS A 211 23.27 13.47 11.55
N ALA A 212 23.71 14.65 11.10
CA ALA A 212 22.84 15.66 10.52
C ALA A 212 22.22 15.20 9.20
N MET A 213 22.98 14.50 8.35
CA MET A 213 22.48 13.97 7.08
C MET A 213 21.43 12.89 7.30
N ILE A 214 21.69 11.95 8.22
CA ILE A 214 20.72 10.92 8.62
C ILE A 214 19.46 11.60 9.17
N ALA A 215 19.60 12.51 10.13
CA ALA A 215 18.47 13.22 10.73
C ALA A 215 17.64 14.00 9.71
N ASN A 216 18.28 14.67 8.75
CA ASN A 216 17.60 15.41 7.69
C ASN A 216 16.84 14.48 6.74
N GLN A 217 17.43 13.36 6.33
CA GLN A 217 16.76 12.39 5.47
C GLN A 217 15.56 11.72 6.16
N VAL A 218 15.70 11.37 7.44
CA VAL A 218 14.60 10.83 8.25
C VAL A 218 13.47 11.87 8.39
N LYS A 219 13.81 13.10 8.77
CA LYS A 219 12.84 14.20 8.91
C LYS A 219 12.10 14.49 7.60
N THR A 220 12.80 14.45 6.48
CA THR A 220 12.23 14.70 5.15
C THR A 220 11.18 13.64 4.80
N GLN A 221 11.48 12.36 5.04
CA GLN A 221 10.53 11.27 4.84
C GLN A 221 9.35 11.35 5.81
N ALA A 222 9.58 11.61 7.09
CA ALA A 222 8.50 11.82 8.05
C ALA A 222 7.55 12.95 7.62
N ASN A 223 8.11 14.08 7.16
CA ASN A 223 7.33 15.20 6.63
C ASN A 223 6.55 14.85 5.36
N LYS A 224 7.04 13.93 4.52
CA LYS A 224 6.31 13.44 3.35
C LYS A 224 5.02 12.71 3.76
N PHE A 225 5.08 11.87 4.80
CA PHE A 225 3.89 11.19 5.33
C PHE A 225 2.92 12.16 6.00
N ILE A 226 3.43 13.12 6.78
CA ILE A 226 2.62 14.20 7.36
C ILE A 226 1.93 15.01 6.27
N SER A 227 2.66 15.41 5.22
CA SER A 227 2.08 16.10 4.07
C SER A 227 1.01 15.25 3.38
N THR A 228 1.23 13.94 3.27
CA THR A 228 0.26 13.01 2.65
C THR A 228 -1.04 12.92 3.46
N TYR A 229 -0.94 12.87 4.78
CA TYR A 229 -2.10 12.97 5.68
C TYR A 229 -2.84 14.30 5.49
N TYR A 230 -2.14 15.43 5.54
CA TYR A 230 -2.75 16.76 5.42
C TYR A 230 -3.22 17.12 4.00
N LYS A 231 -2.87 16.34 2.96
CA LYS A 231 -3.52 16.45 1.65
C LYS A 231 -5.02 16.14 1.72
N GLY A 232 -5.48 15.44 2.78
CA GLY A 232 -6.90 15.24 3.06
C GLY A 232 -7.64 14.47 1.99
N VAL A 233 -6.97 13.54 1.30
CA VAL A 233 -7.60 12.70 0.28
C VAL A 233 -8.53 11.70 0.95
N MET A 234 -9.78 11.68 0.53
CA MET A 234 -10.82 10.80 1.03
C MET A 234 -11.42 10.00 -0.14
N THR A 235 -11.87 8.78 0.15
CA THR A 235 -12.48 7.86 -0.82
C THR A 235 -13.77 7.31 -0.25
N CYS A 236 -14.73 6.98 -1.12
CA CYS A 236 -15.88 6.19 -0.74
C CYS A 236 -15.42 4.82 -0.22
N ASP A 237 -16.04 4.36 0.86
CA ASP A 237 -15.87 3.01 1.42
C ASP A 237 -16.53 1.92 0.56
N ASP A 238 -17.58 2.27 -0.20
CA ASP A 238 -18.18 1.40 -1.20
C ASP A 238 -17.20 1.14 -2.37
N GLU A 239 -16.74 -0.12 -2.46
CA GLU A 239 -15.81 -0.62 -3.48
C GLU A 239 -16.32 -0.38 -4.92
N THR A 240 -17.65 -0.41 -5.13
CA THR A 240 -18.25 -0.21 -6.45
C THR A 240 -18.30 1.27 -6.87
N CYS A 241 -18.16 2.20 -5.93
CA CYS A 241 -18.23 3.62 -6.19
C CYS A 241 -16.87 4.21 -6.57
N SER A 242 -15.81 3.85 -5.83
CA SER A 242 -14.44 4.34 -6.05
C SER A 242 -14.29 5.88 -6.10
N TYR A 243 -15.30 6.63 -5.66
CA TYR A 243 -15.29 8.10 -5.69
C TYR A 243 -14.23 8.65 -4.74
N THR A 244 -13.35 9.52 -5.23
CA THR A 244 -12.26 10.14 -4.45
C THR A 244 -12.38 11.65 -4.48
N THR A 245 -12.24 12.30 -3.32
CA THR A 245 -12.32 13.76 -3.18
C THR A 245 -11.36 14.29 -2.12
N ARG A 246 -11.17 15.61 -2.09
CA ARG A 246 -10.55 16.35 -0.98
C ARG A 246 -11.53 17.31 -0.30
N GLY A 247 -12.70 17.53 -0.92
CA GLY A 247 -13.75 18.37 -0.38
C GLY A 247 -14.62 17.59 0.60
N LEU A 248 -15.03 18.25 1.67
CA LEU A 248 -16.01 17.70 2.61
C LEU A 248 -17.41 17.83 1.98
N ASN A 249 -18.16 16.74 1.99
CA ASN A 249 -19.59 16.79 1.71
C ASN A 249 -20.33 17.07 3.01
N LEU A 250 -21.01 18.22 3.10
CA LEU A 250 -21.79 18.61 4.29
C LEU A 250 -23.26 18.22 4.18
N ARG A 251 -23.65 17.43 3.17
CA ARG A 251 -25.01 16.91 3.03
C ARG A 251 -25.33 16.01 4.22
N VAL A 252 -26.46 16.28 4.86
CA VAL A 252 -27.06 15.43 5.90
C VAL A 252 -28.27 14.74 5.30
N VAL A 253 -28.41 13.43 5.51
CA VAL A 253 -29.54 12.63 5.05
C VAL A 253 -30.11 11.88 6.26
N GLY A 254 -31.39 12.11 6.55
CA GLY A 254 -32.06 11.54 7.71
C GLY A 254 -31.51 12.06 9.05
N ASP A 255 -31.95 11.43 10.14
CA ASP A 255 -31.75 12.00 11.47
C ASP A 255 -30.41 11.64 12.13
N SER A 256 -29.61 10.68 11.64
CA SER A 256 -28.44 10.20 12.41
C SER A 256 -27.36 9.34 11.70
N THR A 257 -27.17 9.35 10.38
CA THR A 257 -26.02 8.59 9.82
C THR A 257 -24.72 9.35 10.06
N GLY A 258 -23.97 8.93 11.09
CA GLY A 258 -22.65 9.46 11.38
C GLY A 258 -21.68 9.21 10.22
N GLY A 259 -20.94 10.24 9.83
CA GLY A 259 -19.96 10.17 8.73
C GLY A 259 -20.28 11.14 7.59
N ILE A 260 -19.39 11.20 6.61
CA ILE A 260 -19.52 12.08 5.45
C ILE A 260 -20.19 11.26 4.34
N ILE A 261 -21.40 11.65 3.92
CA ILE A 261 -22.14 10.89 2.90
C ILE A 261 -21.47 11.02 1.53
N CYS A 262 -21.43 9.93 0.76
CA CYS A 262 -20.92 9.94 -0.61
C CYS A 262 -21.68 10.94 -1.50
N PRO A 263 -20.98 11.81 -2.28
CA PRO A 263 -21.64 12.73 -3.20
C PRO A 263 -22.52 12.05 -4.27
N ASN A 264 -22.27 10.77 -4.54
CA ASN A 264 -23.06 9.98 -5.49
C ASN A 264 -24.40 9.49 -4.91
N TYR A 265 -24.72 9.77 -3.63
CA TYR A 265 -26.04 9.49 -3.06
C TYR A 265 -27.17 10.15 -3.90
N PRO A 266 -28.27 9.44 -4.24
CA PRO A 266 -28.69 8.12 -3.71
C PRO A 266 -28.23 6.89 -4.52
N GLN A 267 -27.35 7.05 -5.51
CA GLN A 267 -26.83 5.91 -6.29
C GLN A 267 -25.76 5.12 -5.52
N CYS A 268 -25.23 5.70 -4.44
CA CYS A 268 -24.26 5.12 -3.56
C CYS A 268 -24.58 5.54 -2.12
N ASP A 269 -24.81 4.56 -1.25
CA ASP A 269 -25.07 4.75 0.19
C ASP A 269 -23.79 4.66 1.04
N GLY A 270 -22.63 4.70 0.38
CA GLY A 270 -21.33 4.67 1.05
C GLY A 270 -20.98 5.98 1.76
N HIS A 271 -19.98 5.90 2.62
CA HIS A 271 -19.40 7.03 3.34
C HIS A 271 -18.01 7.35 2.81
N ILE A 272 -17.68 8.64 2.84
CA ILE A 272 -16.37 9.16 2.48
C ILE A 272 -15.45 9.03 3.70
N VAL A 273 -14.43 8.19 3.57
CA VAL A 273 -13.42 7.92 4.59
C VAL A 273 -12.05 8.42 4.13
N ARG A 274 -11.16 8.74 5.07
CA ARG A 274 -9.79 9.16 4.72
C ARG A 274 -9.02 8.00 4.10
N LYS A 275 -8.36 8.27 2.97
CA LYS A 275 -7.48 7.28 2.31
C LYS A 275 -6.21 7.01 3.12
N TYR A 276 -5.71 8.02 3.83
CA TYR A 276 -4.56 7.91 4.72
C TYR A 276 -4.96 8.46 6.08
N THR A 277 -5.10 7.58 7.05
CA THR A 277 -5.69 7.89 8.36
C THR A 277 -4.64 8.42 9.34
N GLU A 278 -5.09 9.00 10.44
CA GLU A 278 -4.26 9.34 11.59
C GLU A 278 -3.57 8.12 12.20
N VAL A 279 -4.22 6.95 12.14
CA VAL A 279 -3.66 5.67 12.60
C VAL A 279 -2.49 5.28 11.73
N ASP A 280 -2.64 5.37 10.40
CA ASP A 280 -1.57 5.04 9.44
C ASP A 280 -0.36 5.97 9.63
N LEU A 281 -0.59 7.27 9.78
CA LEU A 281 0.47 8.24 10.06
C LEU A 281 1.20 7.92 11.36
N HIS A 282 0.46 7.67 12.44
CA HIS A 282 1.05 7.35 13.73
C HIS A 282 1.87 6.06 13.65
N ARG A 283 1.33 5.01 13.02
CA ARG A 283 2.02 3.73 12.80
C ARG A 283 3.32 3.92 12.02
N GLN A 284 3.30 4.71 10.95
CA GLN A 284 4.49 5.02 10.15
C GLN A 284 5.58 5.76 10.94
N LEU A 285 5.19 6.76 11.76
CA LEU A 285 6.14 7.49 12.59
C LEU A 285 6.67 6.64 13.76
N ALA A 286 5.83 5.78 14.33
CA ALA A 286 6.22 4.80 15.35
C ALA A 286 7.21 3.77 14.78
N TYR A 287 6.97 3.29 13.55
CA TYR A 287 7.88 2.42 12.83
C TYR A 287 9.27 3.07 12.63
N PHE A 288 9.32 4.34 12.23
CA PHE A 288 10.59 5.07 12.13
C PHE A 288 11.28 5.24 13.48
N CYS A 289 10.54 5.43 14.58
CA CYS A 289 11.14 5.40 15.92
C CYS A 289 11.73 4.02 16.21
N HIS A 290 10.99 2.95 15.93
CA HIS A 290 11.40 1.56 16.19
C HIS A 290 12.68 1.17 15.43
N ILE A 291 12.79 1.51 14.14
CA ILE A 291 14.00 1.23 13.32
C ILE A 291 15.25 1.87 13.93
N LEU A 292 15.08 3.06 14.51
CA LEU A 292 16.14 3.89 15.06
C LEU A 292 16.34 3.68 16.58
N ASP A 293 15.49 2.89 17.24
CA ASP A 293 15.55 2.70 18.70
C ASP A 293 16.60 1.66 19.07
N ALA A 294 17.81 2.17 19.23
CA ALA A 294 18.98 1.46 19.69
C ALA A 294 18.85 0.94 21.13
N VAL A 295 18.16 1.69 21.99
CA VAL A 295 18.12 1.47 23.44
C VAL A 295 17.09 0.41 23.81
N TRP A 296 15.87 0.54 23.31
CA TRP A 296 14.78 -0.40 23.56
C TRP A 296 15.16 -1.82 23.13
N PHE A 297 15.86 -1.96 22.01
CA PHE A 297 16.30 -3.26 21.53
C PHE A 297 17.28 -3.94 22.49
N ILE A 298 18.26 -3.20 23.04
CA ILE A 298 19.22 -3.75 24.00
C ILE A 298 18.56 -4.21 25.29
N GLU A 299 17.57 -3.47 25.78
CA GLU A 299 16.84 -3.84 26.99
C GLU A 299 16.06 -5.15 26.82
N LYS A 300 15.64 -5.46 25.60
CA LYS A 300 14.93 -6.71 25.27
C LYS A 300 15.86 -7.93 25.08
N LEU A 301 17.18 -7.74 25.05
CA LEU A 301 18.15 -8.82 24.85
C LEU A 301 18.59 -9.49 26.16
N GLU A 302 18.89 -10.79 26.07
CA GLU A 302 19.53 -11.53 27.17
C GLU A 302 20.90 -10.94 27.55
N LEU A 303 21.22 -10.96 28.86
CA LEU A 303 22.43 -10.35 29.42
C LEU A 303 23.74 -10.80 28.74
N LYS A 304 23.81 -12.07 28.29
CA LYS A 304 24.99 -12.64 27.63
C LYS A 304 25.29 -12.01 26.26
N VAL A 305 24.25 -11.59 25.55
CA VAL A 305 24.35 -10.95 24.22
C VAL A 305 24.52 -9.43 24.36
N ARG A 306 23.94 -8.85 25.41
CA ARG A 306 23.96 -7.41 25.68
C ARG A 306 25.37 -6.81 25.84
N ILE A 307 26.26 -7.46 26.60
CA ILE A 307 27.59 -6.92 26.96
C ILE A 307 28.47 -6.60 25.74
N PRO A 308 28.70 -7.53 24.78
CA PRO A 308 29.51 -7.23 23.60
C PRO A 308 28.85 -6.21 22.66
N LEU A 309 27.52 -6.17 22.63
CA LEU A 309 26.74 -5.31 21.76
C LEU A 309 26.69 -3.85 22.25
N GLN A 310 26.73 -3.66 23.57
CA GLN A 310 26.66 -2.34 24.20
C GLN A 310 27.81 -1.41 23.78
N LYS A 311 29.02 -1.96 23.56
CA LYS A 311 30.18 -1.19 23.09
C LYS A 311 30.02 -0.70 21.65
N GLU A 312 29.50 -1.55 20.76
CA GLU A 312 29.25 -1.19 19.37
C GLU A 312 28.07 -0.22 19.24
N LEU A 313 27.01 -0.40 20.05
CA LEU A 313 25.87 0.51 20.05
C LEU A 313 26.27 1.90 20.53
N ALA A 314 27.10 2.00 21.57
CA ALA A 314 27.60 3.29 22.07
C ALA A 314 28.28 4.14 20.97
N ARG A 315 28.82 3.50 19.92
CA ARG A 315 29.40 4.19 18.77
C ARG A 315 28.35 4.75 17.81
N ILE A 316 27.23 4.05 17.62
CA ILE A 316 26.18 4.40 16.64
C ILE A 316 25.09 5.28 17.27
N GLN A 317 24.83 5.11 18.56
CA GLN A 317 23.83 5.85 19.32
C GLN A 317 23.87 7.37 19.07
N PRO A 318 25.01 8.09 19.20
CA PRO A 318 25.05 9.53 18.92
C PRO A 318 24.72 9.89 17.47
N MET A 319 24.87 8.95 16.52
CA MET A 319 24.56 9.15 15.11
C MET A 319 23.07 9.04 14.81
N VAL A 320 22.34 8.30 15.65
CA VAL A 320 20.91 8.01 15.49
C VAL A 320 20.05 8.86 16.42
N ASP A 321 20.56 9.26 17.58
CA ASP A 321 19.81 9.99 18.62
C ASP A 321 19.13 11.25 18.07
N LEU A 322 19.82 12.03 17.22
CA LEU A 322 19.25 13.22 16.61
C LEU A 322 18.05 12.88 15.71
N ALA A 323 18.18 11.82 14.90
CA ALA A 323 17.12 11.36 14.01
C ALA A 323 15.94 10.79 14.80
N ALA A 324 16.21 9.93 15.78
CA ALA A 324 15.22 9.34 16.66
C ALA A 324 14.45 10.42 17.46
N SER A 325 15.16 11.39 18.04
CA SER A 325 14.57 12.52 18.76
C SER A 325 13.66 13.36 17.87
N ASN A 326 14.07 13.64 16.62
CA ASN A 326 13.26 14.40 15.67
C ASN A 326 11.96 13.66 15.30
N VAL A 327 12.03 12.37 14.99
CA VAL A 327 10.82 11.57 14.68
C VAL A 327 9.94 11.44 15.90
N LYS A 328 10.51 11.19 17.08
CA LYS A 328 9.75 11.10 18.35
C LYS A 328 9.00 12.40 18.63
N LYS A 329 9.63 13.56 18.41
CA LYS A 329 8.96 14.87 18.50
C LYS A 329 7.80 15.00 17.50
N LEU A 330 7.98 14.54 16.25
CA LEU A 330 6.93 14.55 15.25
C LEU A 330 5.77 13.62 15.62
N ARG A 331 6.07 12.39 16.04
CA ARG A 331 5.10 11.40 16.49
C ARG A 331 4.30 11.90 17.69
N ASN A 332 4.96 12.48 18.69
CA ASN A 332 4.30 12.99 19.89
C ASN A 332 3.41 14.22 19.63
N ARG A 333 3.56 14.89 18.48
CA ARG A 333 2.61 15.91 18.03
C ARG A 333 1.34 15.32 17.41
N CYS A 334 1.34 14.04 17.02
CA CYS A 334 0.15 13.36 16.57
C CYS A 334 -0.76 13.09 17.77
N ALA A 335 -1.99 13.62 17.74
CA ALA A 335 -2.96 13.51 18.82
C ALA A 335 -3.48 12.08 19.08
N TYR A 336 -3.08 11.10 18.27
CA TYR A 336 -3.48 9.69 18.40
C TYR A 336 -2.83 8.97 19.62
N TRP A 337 -1.96 9.64 20.36
CA TRP A 337 -1.25 9.05 21.51
C TRP A 337 -2.06 9.02 22.81
N TRP A 338 -3.23 9.66 22.89
CA TRP A 338 -4.02 9.80 24.13
C TRP A 338 -5.01 8.65 24.42
N GLY A 339 -4.66 7.40 24.16
CA GLY A 339 -5.61 6.31 24.45
C GLY A 339 -5.23 4.87 24.10
N SER A 340 -3.98 4.45 24.29
CA SER A 340 -3.67 3.01 24.34
C SER A 340 -2.44 2.79 25.24
N ASP A 341 -2.74 2.28 26.43
CA ASP A 341 -1.88 1.82 27.55
C ASP A 341 -1.15 2.88 28.40
#